data_AF-A0A4Q0IXP8-F1
#
_entry.id   AF-A0A4Q0IXP8-F1
#
_cell.length_a   1.000
_cell.length_b   1.000
_cell.length_c   1.000
_cell.angle_alpha   90.00
_cell.angle_beta   90.00
_cell.angle_gamma   90.00
#
_symmetry.space_group_name_H-M   'P 1'
#
loop_
_entity.id
_entity.type
_entity.pdbx_description
1 polymer ?
#
loop_
_entity_poly.entity_id
_entity_poly.type
_entity_poly.pdbx_seq_one_letter_code
_entity_poly.pdbx_strand_id
1 'polypeptide(L)' 'METKTERQKLNRIKAVLAETGHTGKWLAEQLGKDPVTVSKWCTNISQPDIQTLTKISELLEGVS' A
#
# COMPACT_ATOMS: atom_id res chain seq x y z
N MET A 1 -19.46 -23.91 4.59
CA MET A 1 -19.83 -22.50 4.82
C MET A 1 -18.55 -21.70 4.82
N GLU A 2 -18.22 -21.03 3.72
CA GLU A 2 -17.05 -20.13 3.68
C GLU A 2 -17.38 -18.90 4.52
N THR A 3 -16.73 -18.79 5.68
CA THR A 3 -16.82 -17.60 6.52
C THR A 3 -16.22 -16.44 5.74
N LYS A 4 -17.04 -15.44 5.38
CA LYS A 4 -16.57 -14.19 4.79
C LYS A 4 -15.75 -13.45 5.86
N THR A 5 -14.46 -13.73 5.94
CA THR A 5 -13.54 -13.03 6.84
C THR A 5 -13.54 -11.56 6.43
N GLU A 6 -14.21 -10.74 7.24
CA GLU A 6 -14.16 -9.28 7.13
C GLU A 6 -12.70 -8.84 7.32
N ARG A 7 -12.03 -8.54 6.21
CA ARG A 7 -10.66 -8.00 6.26
C ARG A 7 -10.73 -6.57 6.77
N GLN A 8 -10.21 -6.35 7.98
CA GLN A 8 -10.03 -5.01 8.53
C GLN A 8 -9.17 -4.18 7.58
N LYS A 9 -9.66 -2.99 7.21
CA LYS A 9 -8.94 -2.05 6.33
C LYS A 9 -7.94 -1.26 7.17
N LEU A 10 -6.84 -1.91 7.55
CA LEU A 10 -5.81 -1.34 8.40
C LEU A 10 -4.99 -0.25 7.69
N ASN A 11 -4.64 -0.47 6.43
CA ASN A 11 -3.91 0.51 5.63
C ASN A 11 -4.82 1.18 4.59
N ARG A 12 -4.50 2.43 4.25
CA ARG A 12 -5.20 3.24 3.24
C ARG A 12 -4.33 3.55 2.01
N ILE A 13 -3.33 2.72 1.72
CA ILE A 13 -2.34 2.97 0.66
C ILE A 13 -3.01 3.24 -0.70
N LYS A 14 -4.04 2.46 -1.07
CA LYS A 14 -4.77 2.66 -2.33
C LYS A 14 -5.42 4.05 -2.43
N ALA A 15 -5.96 4.56 -1.33
CA ALA A 15 -6.57 5.88 -1.30
C ALA A 15 -5.51 6.98 -1.42
N VAL A 16 -4.43 6.88 -0.64
CA VAL A 16 -3.33 7.87 -0.67
C VAL A 16 -2.63 7.90 -2.04
N LEU A 17 -2.45 6.74 -2.69
CA LEU A 17 -1.93 6.70 -4.05
C LEU A 17 -2.84 7.44 -5.03
N ALA A 18 -4.17 7.27 -4.92
CA ALA A 18 -5.11 8.00 -5.76
C ALA A 18 -5.14 9.51 -5.45
N GLU A 19 -5.05 9.88 -4.17
CA GLU A 19 -5.00 11.29 -3.72
C GLU A 19 -3.72 12.00 -4.19
N THR A 20 -2.59 11.29 -4.23
CA THR A 20 -1.29 11.83 -4.68
C THR A 20 -1.04 11.65 -6.18
N GLY A 21 -1.95 11.01 -6.92
CA GLY A 21 -1.82 10.79 -8.36
C GLY A 21 -0.81 9.70 -8.77
N HIS A 22 -0.36 8.86 -7.82
CA HIS A 22 0.57 7.78 -8.08
C HIS A 22 -0.13 6.44 -8.33
N THR A 23 0.56 5.52 -9.01
CA THR A 23 0.05 4.16 -9.26
C THR A 23 0.71 3.14 -8.35
N GLY A 24 0.05 2.00 -8.12
CA GLY A 24 0.67 0.88 -7.38
C GLY A 24 1.92 0.33 -8.09
N LYS A 25 1.99 0.42 -9.41
CA LYS A 25 3.20 0.07 -10.19
C LYS A 25 4.34 1.03 -9.87
N TRP A 26 4.08 2.33 -9.84
CA TRP A 26 5.06 3.34 -9.46
C TRP A 26 5.60 3.09 -8.05
N LEU A 27 4.72 2.81 -7.08
CA LEU A 27 5.15 2.54 -5.71
C LEU A 27 6.01 1.26 -5.63
N ALA A 28 5.69 0.24 -6.42
CA ALA A 28 6.47 -0.98 -6.52
C ALA A 28 7.90 -0.70 -7.05
N GLU A 29 8.02 0.17 -8.06
CA GLU A 29 9.30 0.62 -8.60
C GLU A 29 10.11 1.41 -7.56
N GLN A 30 9.49 2.35 -6.83
CA GLN A 30 10.18 3.14 -5.79
C GLN A 30 10.67 2.29 -4.61
N LEU A 31 9.91 1.25 -4.24
CA LEU A 31 10.28 0.35 -3.14
C LEU A 31 11.16 -0.82 -3.57
N GLY A 32 11.39 -1.01 -4.87
CA GLY A 32 12.05 -2.21 -5.41
C GLY A 32 11.31 -3.50 -5.06
N LYS A 33 9.97 -3.45 -5.03
CA LYS A 33 9.10 -4.58 -4.67
C LYS A 33 8.31 -5.06 -5.89
N ASP A 34 7.86 -6.31 -5.81
CA ASP A 34 6.99 -6.86 -6.85
C ASP A 34 5.62 -6.15 -6.88
N PRO A 35 5.07 -5.78 -8.05
CA PRO A 35 3.78 -5.12 -8.17
C PRO A 35 2.61 -5.90 -7.56
N VAL A 36 2.67 -7.25 -7.55
CA VAL A 36 1.65 -8.10 -6.91
C VAL A 36 1.67 -7.91 -5.39
N THR A 37 2.84 -7.72 -4.79
CA THR A 37 2.98 -7.43 -3.36
C THR A 37 2.32 -6.11 -3.00
N VAL A 38 2.59 -5.06 -3.77
CA VAL A 38 1.95 -3.75 -3.57
C VAL A 38 0.44 -3.80 -3.83
N SER A 39 -0.01 -4.57 -4.81
CA SER A 39 -1.43 -4.80 -5.07
C SER A 39 -2.15 -5.47 -3.87
N LYS A 40 -1.48 -6.45 -3.22
CA LYS A 40 -2.00 -7.08 -2.00
C LYS A 40 -2.08 -6.09 -0.83
N TRP A 41 -1.15 -5.14 -0.71
CA TRP A 41 -1.23 -4.07 0.28
C TRP A 41 -2.41 -3.14 0.03
N CYS A 42 -2.58 -2.69 -1.22
CA CYS A 42 -3.71 -1.86 -1.66
C CYS A 42 -5.08 -2.50 -1.43
N THR A 43 -5.15 -3.83 -1.44
CA THR A 43 -6.37 -4.62 -1.18
C THR A 43 -6.49 -5.12 0.26
N ASN A 44 -5.57 -4.72 1.15
CA ASN A 44 -5.48 -5.17 2.54
C ASN A 44 -5.41 -6.71 2.69
N ILE A 45 -4.97 -7.44 1.66
CA ILE A 45 -4.76 -8.90 1.71
C ILE A 45 -3.52 -9.21 2.56
N SER A 46 -2.47 -8.42 2.38
CA SER A 46 -1.27 -8.43 3.22
C SER A 46 -1.00 -7.03 3.73
N GLN A 47 -0.30 -6.93 4.86
CA GLN A 47 0.14 -5.65 5.40
C GLN A 47 1.63 -5.46 5.10
N PRO A 48 2.06 -4.25 4.69
CA PRO A 48 3.46 -3.91 4.72
C PRO A 48 3.94 -3.86 6.18
N ASP A 49 5.22 -4.15 6.39
CA ASP A 49 5.83 -3.93 7.69
C ASP A 49 5.96 -2.43 7.98
N ILE A 50 6.26 -2.10 9.24
CA ILE A 50 6.34 -0.71 9.70
C ILE A 50 7.40 0.09 8.94
N GLN A 51 8.56 -0.51 8.63
CA GLN A 51 9.64 0.19 7.89
C GLN A 51 9.19 0.52 6.47
N THR A 52 8.52 -0.42 5.82
CA THR A 52 7.94 -0.20 4.49
C THR A 52 6.85 0.88 4.53
N LEU A 53 5.99 0.89 5.55
CA LEU A 53 4.97 1.93 5.72
C LEU A 53 5.58 3.32 5.88
N THR A 54 6.63 3.46 6.70
CA THR A 54 7.38 4.72 6.85
C THR A 54 7.91 5.18 5.50
N LYS A 55 8.54 4.28 4.73
CA LYS A 55 9.08 4.62 3.41
C LYS A 55 8.00 5.01 2.40
N ILE A 56 6.82 4.38 2.46
CA ILE A 56 5.66 4.76 1.64
C ILE A 56 5.21 6.18 2.00
N SER A 57 5.13 6.50 3.29
CA SER A 57 4.78 7.86 3.75
C SER A 57 5.82 8.88 3.27
N GLU A 58 7.11 8.63 3.43
CA GLU A 58 8.18 9.53 2.93
C GLU A 58 8.13 9.76 1.41
N LEU A 59 7.73 8.75 0.64
CA LEU A 59 7.61 8.84 -0.82
C LEU A 59 6.37 9.60 -1.28
N LEU A 60 5.28 9.56 -0.51
CA LEU A 60 3.98 10.11 -0.88
C LEU A 60 3.69 11.47 -0.23
N GLU A 61 4.20 11.67 0.97
CA GLU A 61 4.22 12.92 1.71
C GLU A 61 5.68 13.40 1.74
N GLY A 62 6.11 14.05 0.66
CA GLY A 62 7.34 14.82 0.69
C GLY A 62 7.23 15.86 1.81
N VAL A 63 8.03 15.66 2.86
CA VAL A 63 8.15 16.52 4.05
C VAL A 63 7.97 17.99 3.67
N SER A 64 6.89 18.61 4.15
CA SER A 64 6.80 20.06 4.35
C SER A 64 7.35 20.42 5.72
#